data_AF-A0A4S8PWL2-F1
#
_entry.id   AF-A0A4S8PWL2-F1
#
_cell.length_a   1.000
_cell.length_b   1.000
_cell.length_c   1.000
_cell.angle_alpha   90.00
_cell.angle_beta   90.00
_cell.angle_gamma   90.00
#
_symmetry.space_group_name_H-M   'P 1'
#
loop_
_entity.id
_entity.type
_entity.pdbx_description
1 polymer ?
#
loop_
_entity_poly.entity_id
_entity_poly.type
_entity_poly.pdbx_seq_one_letter_code
_entity_poly.pdbx_strand_id
1 'polypeptide(L)'
;MNASRRPSRPGGRSTGPGRTRAARRPAPGTVARAEVKRVRYRPDRKLSRRAAVLALVLSALALAYAYPLRTYVEQRIEINRLEAEQSAQQERIADLEAERLKWDDPEYVKAQIRSSLLLVPPGEDLVIVIDEDDPKHTGGADDAEGADPAWYDELAATFEDADRLDPDETEEPAE
;
A
#
# COMPACT_ATOMS: atom_id res chain seq x y z
N MET A 1 -33.85 6.44 23.13
CA MET A 1 -34.30 7.07 24.39
C MET A 1 -33.94 6.17 25.56
N ASN A 2 -32.88 6.47 26.31
CA ASN A 2 -32.80 6.40 27.78
C ASN A 2 -31.33 6.52 28.22
N ALA A 3 -30.96 7.71 28.66
CA ALA A 3 -29.79 7.95 29.49
C ALA A 3 -30.26 8.02 30.95
N SER A 4 -29.57 7.33 31.86
CA SER A 4 -29.73 7.50 33.31
C SER A 4 -28.35 7.69 33.92
N ARG A 5 -27.99 8.92 34.27
CA ARG A 5 -28.11 9.57 35.59
C ARG A 5 -26.86 9.35 36.46
N ARG A 6 -26.05 10.41 36.54
CA ARG A 6 -25.14 10.72 37.66
C ARG A 6 -25.94 10.90 38.96
N PRO A 7 -25.26 10.92 40.12
CA PRO A 7 -25.12 12.21 40.79
C PRO A 7 -23.72 12.52 41.34
N SER A 8 -23.55 13.82 41.60
CA SER A 8 -22.35 14.52 42.07
C SER A 8 -22.43 14.84 43.57
N ARG A 9 -21.28 15.33 44.11
CA ARG A 9 -21.05 16.21 45.29
C ARG A 9 -20.89 15.55 46.67
N PRO A 10 -20.30 16.23 47.68
CA PRO A 10 -19.58 17.53 47.72
C PRO A 10 -18.14 17.40 48.29
N GLY A 11 -17.18 18.33 48.14
CA GLY A 11 -17.20 19.76 48.47
C GLY A 11 -16.81 19.97 49.95
N GLY A 12 -15.57 20.34 50.24
CA GLY A 12 -15.12 20.66 51.60
C GLY A 12 -13.75 21.35 51.62
N ARG A 13 -13.77 22.69 51.67
CA ARG A 13 -12.63 23.57 51.96
C ARG A 13 -12.88 24.20 53.33
N SER A 14 -11.90 24.13 54.23
CA SER A 14 -11.72 25.01 55.39
C SER A 14 -10.21 25.03 55.67
N THR A 15 -9.46 26.12 55.41
CA THR A 15 -9.37 27.38 56.17
C THR A 15 -9.15 27.14 57.67
N GLY A 16 -7.92 27.44 58.14
CA GLY A 16 -7.55 27.51 59.57
C GLY A 16 -8.23 28.70 60.29
N PRO A 17 -7.71 29.24 61.42
CA PRO A 17 -6.45 28.96 62.14
C PRO A 17 -6.67 28.62 63.63
N GLY A 18 -5.66 28.05 64.28
CA GLY A 18 -5.73 27.69 65.71
C GLY A 18 -4.39 27.87 66.41
N ARG A 19 -4.03 29.12 66.71
CA ARG A 19 -2.97 29.46 67.66
C ARG A 19 -3.46 29.17 69.08
N THR A 20 -2.82 28.25 69.78
CA THR A 20 -2.80 28.24 71.26
C THR A 20 -1.38 28.08 71.78
N ARG A 21 -0.88 29.21 72.28
CA ARG A 21 -0.09 29.42 73.49
C ARG A 21 1.10 28.50 73.75
N ALA A 22 2.27 29.13 73.60
CA ALA A 22 3.54 28.74 74.20
C ALA A 22 3.38 28.38 75.69
N ALA A 23 3.68 27.12 76.00
CA ALA A 23 4.12 26.71 77.33
C ALA A 23 5.56 26.21 77.19
N ARG A 24 6.49 26.94 77.79
CA ARG A 24 7.88 26.53 77.96
C ARG A 24 7.89 25.24 78.78
N ARG A 25 8.17 24.12 78.13
CA ARG A 25 8.50 22.84 78.79
C ARG A 25 9.97 22.55 78.51
N PRO A 26 10.80 22.30 79.54
CA PRO A 26 12.21 21.99 79.33
C PRO A 26 12.33 20.69 78.52
N ALA A 27 13.27 20.70 77.57
CA ALA A 27 13.52 19.61 76.64
C ALA A 27 13.75 18.29 77.39
N PRO A 28 12.99 17.22 77.10
CA PRO A 28 13.53 15.89 77.35
C PRO A 28 14.66 15.67 76.35
N GLY A 29 15.78 15.17 76.87
CA GLY A 29 17.06 15.08 76.20
C GLY A 29 16.96 14.59 74.76
N THR A 30 17.96 14.99 73.98
CA THR A 30 18.25 14.46 72.66
C THR A 30 18.10 12.94 72.69
N VAL A 31 16.92 12.46 72.31
CA VAL A 31 16.78 11.08 71.87
C VAL A 31 17.65 11.07 70.62
N ALA A 32 18.86 10.56 70.79
CA ALA A 32 19.73 10.22 69.70
C ALA A 32 18.84 9.43 68.75
N ARG A 33 18.47 10.06 67.63
CA ARG A 33 17.77 9.38 66.56
C ARG A 33 18.64 8.17 66.29
N ALA A 34 18.13 6.98 66.60
CA ALA A 34 18.86 5.75 66.37
C ALA A 34 19.33 5.83 64.92
N GLU A 35 20.65 5.93 64.75
CA GLU A 35 21.25 6.01 63.44
C GLU A 35 20.93 4.68 62.79
N VAL A 36 19.88 4.66 61.96
CA VAL A 36 19.54 3.48 61.18
C VAL A 36 20.67 3.35 60.19
N LYS A 37 21.67 2.55 60.57
CA LYS A 37 22.77 2.14 59.72
C LYS A 37 22.13 1.34 58.58
N ARG A 38 21.76 2.05 57.52
CA ARG A 38 21.32 1.43 56.27
C ARG A 38 22.52 0.67 55.75
N VAL A 39 22.57 -0.62 56.06
CA VAL A 39 23.53 -1.55 55.46
C VAL A 39 23.19 -1.58 53.99
N ARG A 40 23.89 -0.75 53.20
CA ARG A 40 23.89 -0.87 51.76
C ARG A 40 24.62 -2.18 51.47
N TYR A 41 23.85 -3.26 51.38
CA TYR A 41 24.31 -4.50 50.80
C TYR A 41 24.58 -4.21 49.32
N ARG A 42 25.79 -3.75 49.02
CA ARG A 42 26.37 -3.99 47.71
C ARG A 42 26.77 -5.46 47.76
N PRO A 43 26.03 -6.38 47.12
CA PRO A 43 26.55 -7.71 46.95
C PRO A 43 27.91 -7.56 46.27
N ASP A 44 28.97 -8.01 46.93
CA ASP A 44 30.24 -8.23 46.26
C ASP A 44 29.92 -9.25 45.17
N ARG A 45 29.85 -8.78 43.93
CA ARG A 45 29.61 -9.59 42.75
C ARG A 45 30.88 -10.40 42.48
N LYS A 46 31.17 -11.36 43.36
CA LYS A 46 32.15 -12.40 43.11
C LYS A 46 31.50 -13.27 42.03
N LEU A 47 31.82 -12.95 40.77
CA LEU A 47 31.42 -13.77 39.63
C LEU A 47 31.91 -15.18 39.90
N SER A 48 31.01 -16.05 40.35
CA SER A 48 31.36 -17.45 40.54
C SER A 48 31.64 -18.05 39.17
N ARG A 49 32.57 -19.00 39.08
CA ARG A 49 32.81 -19.74 37.82
C ARG A 49 31.51 -20.29 37.22
N ARG A 50 30.54 -20.65 38.07
CA ARG A 50 29.19 -21.08 37.66
C ARG A 50 28.40 -19.97 36.96
N ALA A 51 28.47 -18.73 37.45
CA ALA A 51 27.83 -17.58 36.80
C ALA A 51 28.46 -17.27 35.44
N ALA A 52 29.79 -17.39 35.32
CA ALA A 52 30.47 -17.23 34.03
C ALA A 52 30.05 -18.31 33.02
N VAL A 53 29.96 -19.58 33.45
CA VAL A 53 29.47 -20.69 32.61
C VAL A 53 28.02 -20.45 32.19
N LEU A 54 27.14 -20.03 33.10
CA LEU A 54 25.74 -19.71 32.77
C LEU A 54 25.63 -18.58 31.73
N ALA A 55 26.40 -17.51 31.90
CA ALA A 55 26.42 -16.41 30.94
C ALA A 55 26.90 -16.86 29.55
N LEU A 56 27.92 -17.73 29.50
CA LEU A 56 28.42 -18.29 28.24
C LEU A 56 27.38 -19.19 27.58
N VAL A 57 26.71 -20.07 28.34
CA VAL A 57 25.64 -20.93 27.81
C VAL A 57 24.48 -20.10 27.28
N LEU A 58 24.02 -19.09 28.02
CA LEU A 58 22.96 -18.19 27.54
C LEU A 58 23.38 -17.44 26.27
N SER A 59 24.63 -17.00 26.18
CA SER A 59 25.15 -16.33 24.98
C SER A 59 25.19 -17.29 23.79
N ALA A 60 25.66 -18.53 23.99
CA ALA A 60 25.67 -19.55 22.96
C ALA A 60 24.24 -19.90 22.50
N LEU A 61 23.28 -19.99 23.42
CA LEU A 61 21.88 -20.28 23.10
C LEU A 61 21.22 -19.11 22.36
N ALA A 62 21.50 -17.87 22.77
CA ALA A 62 21.05 -16.67 22.07
C ALA A 62 21.61 -16.62 20.64
N LEU A 63 22.90 -16.90 20.43
CA LEU A 63 23.52 -16.95 19.10
C LEU A 63 22.95 -18.10 18.25
N ALA A 64 22.72 -19.27 18.85
CA ALA A 64 22.12 -20.42 18.18
C ALA A 64 20.69 -20.14 17.71
N TYR A 65 19.91 -19.38 18.51
CA TYR A 65 18.53 -19.02 18.17
C TYR A 65 18.40 -17.74 17.34
N ALA A 66 19.42 -16.88 17.30
CA ALA A 66 19.38 -15.63 16.54
C ALA A 66 19.12 -15.88 15.05
N TYR A 67 19.73 -16.94 14.47
CA TYR A 67 19.55 -17.28 13.06
C TYR A 67 18.17 -17.91 12.77
N PRO A 68 17.71 -18.96 13.48
CA PRO A 68 16.38 -19.54 13.27
C PRO A 68 15.20 -18.57 13.44
N LEU A 69 15.30 -17.62 14.39
CA LEU A 69 14.25 -16.62 14.59
C LEU A 69 14.11 -15.70 13.39
N ARG A 70 15.24 -15.30 12.79
CA ARG A 70 15.25 -14.49 11.57
C ARG A 70 14.57 -15.22 10.42
N THR A 71 14.96 -16.48 10.18
CA THR A 71 14.39 -17.28 9.09
C THR A 71 12.90 -17.55 9.28
N TYR A 72 12.43 -17.71 10.52
CA TYR A 72 11.01 -17.92 10.82
C TYR A 72 10.16 -16.68 10.48
N VAL A 73 10.66 -15.47 10.78
CA VAL A 73 9.96 -14.22 10.44
C VAL A 73 9.93 -14.02 8.93
N GLU A 74 11.05 -14.26 8.24
CA GLU A 74 11.12 -14.19 6.77
C GLU A 74 10.13 -15.17 6.12
N GLN A 75 10.06 -16.42 6.60
CA GLN A 75 9.07 -17.41 6.13
C GLN A 75 7.63 -16.96 6.33
N ARG A 76 7.31 -16.29 7.44
CA ARG A 76 5.94 -15.79 7.67
C ARG A 76 5.56 -14.65 6.75
N ILE A 77 6.50 -13.77 6.42
CA ILE A 77 6.27 -12.71 5.44
C ILE A 77 6.05 -13.34 4.05
N GLU A 78 6.87 -14.32 3.69
CA GLU A 78 6.77 -15.03 2.41
C GLU A 78 5.41 -15.75 2.27
N ILE A 79 4.97 -16.47 3.31
CA ILE A 79 3.66 -17.15 3.30
C ILE A 79 2.53 -16.15 3.09
N ASN A 80 2.50 -15.06 3.85
CA ASN A 80 1.45 -14.04 3.71
C ASN A 80 1.46 -13.40 2.32
N ARG A 81 2.64 -13.19 1.74
CA ARG A 81 2.80 -12.67 0.38
C ARG A 81 2.25 -13.65 -0.65
N LEU A 82 2.64 -14.91 -0.56
CA LEU A 82 2.20 -15.96 -1.49
C LEU A 82 0.68 -16.20 -1.41
N GLU A 83 0.10 -16.15 -0.21
CA GLU A 83 -1.35 -16.25 -0.01
C GLU A 83 -2.09 -15.08 -0.68
N ALA A 84 -1.58 -13.85 -0.53
CA ALA A 84 -2.14 -12.67 -1.18
C ALA A 84 -1.99 -12.71 -2.72
N GLU A 85 -0.84 -13.20 -3.22
CA GLU A 85 -0.64 -13.39 -4.65
C GLU A 85 -1.57 -14.48 -5.21
N GLN A 86 -1.80 -15.57 -4.46
CA GLN A 86 -2.72 -16.63 -4.84
C GLN A 86 -4.15 -16.12 -4.91
N SER A 87 -4.63 -15.36 -3.93
CA SER A 87 -5.99 -14.81 -3.95
C SER A 87 -6.18 -13.87 -5.15
N ALA A 88 -5.22 -12.99 -5.40
CA ALA A 88 -5.26 -12.07 -6.55
C ALA A 88 -5.22 -12.82 -7.90
N GLN A 89 -4.50 -13.94 -7.99
CA GLN A 89 -4.50 -14.78 -9.19
C GLN A 89 -5.85 -15.47 -9.39
N GLN A 90 -6.47 -15.97 -8.32
CA GLN A 90 -7.79 -16.61 -8.40
C GLN A 90 -8.87 -15.63 -8.83
N GLU A 91 -8.86 -14.39 -8.30
CA GLU A 91 -9.76 -13.33 -8.75
C GLU A 91 -9.58 -13.02 -10.24
N ARG A 92 -8.33 -12.86 -10.70
CA ARG A 92 -8.05 -12.66 -12.13
C ARG A 92 -8.54 -13.80 -13.01
N ILE A 93 -8.39 -15.05 -12.57
CA ILE A 93 -8.90 -16.21 -13.31
C ILE A 93 -10.42 -16.14 -13.39
N ALA A 94 -11.10 -15.86 -12.28
CA ALA A 94 -12.56 -15.74 -12.26
C ALA A 94 -13.07 -14.62 -13.19
N ASP A 95 -12.40 -13.46 -13.19
CA ASP A 95 -12.74 -12.34 -14.07
C ASP A 95 -12.54 -12.70 -15.55
N LEU A 96 -11.42 -13.33 -15.88
CA LEU A 96 -11.11 -13.78 -17.25
C LEU A 96 -12.08 -14.88 -17.71
N GLU A 97 -12.45 -15.81 -16.85
CA GLU A 97 -13.46 -16.83 -17.16
C GLU A 97 -14.84 -16.20 -17.41
N ALA A 98 -15.22 -15.22 -16.60
CA ALA A 98 -16.47 -14.47 -16.78
C ALA A 98 -16.46 -13.68 -18.10
N GLU A 99 -15.33 -13.06 -18.46
CA GLU A 99 -15.17 -12.37 -19.74
C GLU A 99 -15.22 -13.36 -20.91
N ARG A 100 -14.49 -14.47 -20.82
CA ARG A 100 -14.51 -15.54 -21.83
C ARG A 100 -15.92 -16.06 -22.07
N LEU A 101 -16.72 -16.23 -21.00
CA LEU A 101 -18.11 -16.67 -21.12
C LEU A 101 -19.00 -15.65 -21.83
N LYS A 102 -18.72 -14.34 -21.72
CA LYS A 102 -19.40 -13.30 -22.52
C LYS A 102 -19.03 -13.42 -24.00
N TRP A 103 -17.75 -13.62 -24.31
CA TRP A 103 -17.28 -13.76 -25.70
C TRP A 103 -17.73 -15.06 -26.37
N ASP A 104 -18.08 -16.10 -25.61
CA ASP A 104 -18.70 -17.33 -26.12
C ASP A 104 -20.14 -17.12 -26.62
N ASP A 105 -20.83 -16.05 -26.20
CA ASP A 105 -22.20 -15.75 -26.64
C ASP A 105 -22.18 -15.11 -28.05
N PRO A 106 -22.75 -15.77 -29.07
CA PRO A 106 -22.77 -15.23 -30.43
C PRO A 106 -23.53 -13.90 -30.54
N GLU A 107 -24.52 -13.64 -29.70
CA GLU A 107 -25.25 -12.36 -29.72
C GLU A 107 -24.39 -11.21 -29.15
N TYR A 108 -23.60 -11.49 -28.12
CA TYR A 108 -22.63 -10.54 -27.58
C TYR A 108 -21.57 -10.16 -28.62
N VAL A 109 -21.05 -11.15 -29.36
CA VAL A 109 -20.07 -10.91 -30.43
C VAL A 109 -20.67 -10.06 -31.56
N LYS A 110 -21.89 -10.36 -32.01
CA LYS A 110 -22.58 -9.55 -33.03
C LYS A 110 -22.79 -8.11 -32.57
N ALA A 111 -23.21 -7.91 -31.32
CA ALA A 111 -23.40 -6.59 -30.74
C ALA A 111 -22.07 -5.81 -30.71
N GLN A 112 -20.97 -6.45 -30.31
CA GLN A 112 -19.64 -5.84 -30.25
C GLN A 112 -19.11 -5.47 -31.65
N ILE A 113 -19.29 -6.35 -32.64
CA ILE A 113 -18.92 -6.07 -34.04
C ILE A 113 -19.72 -4.87 -34.56
N ARG A 114 -21.02 -4.82 -34.28
CA ARG A 114 -21.87 -3.70 -34.71
C ARG A 114 -21.48 -2.39 -34.04
N SER A 115 -21.15 -2.40 -32.75
CA SER A 115 -20.79 -1.17 -32.02
C SER A 115 -19.38 -0.67 -32.33
N SER A 116 -18.43 -1.57 -32.59
CA SER A 116 -17.02 -1.20 -32.79
C SER A 116 -16.61 -1.11 -34.26
N LEU A 117 -17.13 -1.99 -35.11
CA LEU A 117 -16.77 -2.10 -36.52
C LEU A 117 -17.89 -1.65 -37.45
N LEU A 118 -19.07 -1.28 -36.93
CA LEU A 118 -20.24 -0.90 -37.71
C LEU A 118 -20.56 -1.94 -38.81
N LEU A 119 -20.27 -3.21 -38.55
CA LEU A 119 -20.45 -4.30 -39.50
C LEU A 119 -21.70 -5.10 -39.14
N VAL A 120 -22.46 -5.48 -40.17
CA VAL A 120 -23.76 -6.14 -40.04
C VAL A 120 -23.82 -7.33 -41.02
N PRO A 121 -24.52 -8.43 -40.69
CA PRO A 121 -24.71 -9.54 -41.62
C PRO A 121 -25.29 -9.08 -42.98
N PRO A 122 -24.95 -9.77 -44.08
CA PRO A 122 -25.49 -9.42 -45.39
C PRO A 122 -27.02 -9.53 -45.40
N GLY A 123 -27.71 -8.46 -45.81
CA GLY A 123 -29.17 -8.37 -45.87
C GLY A 123 -29.83 -7.61 -44.72
N GLU A 124 -29.07 -7.09 -43.76
CA GLU A 124 -29.54 -6.17 -42.72
C GLU A 124 -28.96 -4.75 -42.96
N ASP A 125 -29.79 -3.72 -42.81
CA ASP A 125 -29.39 -2.31 -42.95
C ASP A 125 -28.93 -1.73 -41.60
N LEU A 126 -27.75 -1.10 -41.56
CA LEU A 126 -27.26 -0.38 -40.39
C LEU A 126 -27.80 1.05 -40.38
N VAL A 127 -28.54 1.43 -39.34
CA VAL A 127 -28.98 2.81 -39.11
C VAL A 127 -28.10 3.45 -38.04
N ILE A 128 -27.36 4.49 -38.42
CA ILE A 128 -26.60 5.34 -37.49
C ILE A 128 -27.40 6.62 -37.31
N VAL A 129 -27.80 6.91 -36.07
CA VAL A 129 -28.44 8.18 -35.73
C VAL A 129 -27.34 9.18 -35.43
N ILE A 130 -27.13 10.12 -36.35
CA ILE A 130 -26.24 11.26 -36.13
C ILE A 130 -27.08 12.36 -35.50
N ASP A 131 -26.69 12.81 -34.32
CA ASP A 131 -27.26 14.00 -33.70
C ASP A 131 -26.58 15.23 -34.33
N GLU A 132 -27.39 16.21 -34.75
CA GLU A 132 -26.91 17.44 -35.41
C GLU A 132 -26.16 18.34 -34.42
N ASP A 133 -26.34 18.12 -33.12
CA ASP A 133 -25.64 18.81 -32.03
C ASP A 133 -24.41 18.02 -31.50
N ASP A 134 -24.05 16.85 -32.06
CA ASP A 134 -22.87 16.08 -31.60
C ASP A 134 -21.56 16.62 -32.23
N PRO A 135 -20.69 17.28 -31.44
CA PRO A 135 -19.44 17.85 -31.95
C PRO A 135 -18.48 16.82 -32.55
N LYS A 136 -18.68 15.51 -32.30
CA LYS A 136 -17.88 14.43 -32.90
C LYS A 136 -18.26 14.13 -34.35
N HIS A 137 -19.43 14.56 -34.79
CA HIS A 137 -19.99 14.25 -36.10
C HIS A 137 -20.31 15.50 -36.93
N THR A 138 -20.26 16.70 -36.34
CA THR A 138 -20.40 18.00 -37.02
C THR A 138 -19.12 18.52 -37.67
N GLY A 139 -18.01 17.76 -37.64
CA GLY A 139 -16.73 18.10 -38.29
C GLY A 139 -16.77 17.95 -39.81
N GLY A 140 -17.71 18.62 -40.46
CA GLY A 140 -17.79 18.72 -41.92
C GLY A 140 -17.09 19.98 -42.40
N ALA A 141 -15.99 19.80 -43.14
CA ALA A 141 -15.28 20.77 -43.99
C ALA A 141 -14.40 21.86 -43.33
N ASP A 142 -14.60 22.26 -42.08
CA ASP A 142 -13.85 23.41 -41.51
C ASP A 142 -12.61 23.04 -40.64
N ASP A 143 -12.41 21.77 -40.28
CA ASP A 143 -11.23 21.31 -39.50
C ASP A 143 -10.01 20.93 -40.37
N ALA A 144 -10.06 21.20 -41.69
CA ALA A 144 -9.01 20.83 -42.63
C ALA A 144 -7.79 21.77 -42.59
N GLU A 145 -7.84 22.91 -41.89
CA GLU A 145 -6.80 23.94 -41.96
C GLU A 145 -5.66 23.77 -40.93
N GLY A 146 -5.66 22.67 -40.16
CA GLY A 146 -4.57 22.38 -39.21
C GLY A 146 -4.50 20.95 -38.67
N ALA A 147 -5.22 20.00 -39.29
CA ALA A 147 -5.12 18.60 -38.92
C ALA A 147 -3.82 17.99 -39.43
N ASP A 148 -3.08 17.30 -38.55
CA ASP A 148 -1.96 16.45 -38.95
C ASP A 148 -2.43 15.52 -40.10
N PRO A 149 -1.60 15.27 -41.12
CA PRO A 149 -1.96 14.37 -42.21
C PRO A 149 -2.44 13.04 -41.64
N ALA A 150 -3.50 12.48 -42.23
CA ALA A 150 -4.00 11.22 -41.72
C ALA A 150 -2.91 10.15 -41.84
N TRP A 151 -2.80 9.24 -40.87
CA TRP A 151 -1.72 8.24 -40.82
C TRP A 151 -1.59 7.41 -42.11
N TYR A 152 -2.67 7.25 -42.86
CA TYR A 152 -2.66 6.54 -44.14
C TYR A 152 -2.03 7.37 -45.28
N ASP A 153 -2.10 8.70 -45.21
CA ASP A 153 -1.41 9.60 -46.15
C ASP A 153 0.10 9.54 -45.94
N GLU A 154 0.56 9.47 -44.69
CA GLU A 154 1.97 9.23 -44.35
C GLU A 154 2.46 7.86 -44.87
N LEU A 155 1.63 6.82 -44.70
CA LEU A 155 1.94 5.49 -45.22
C LEU A 155 2.00 5.48 -46.76
N ALA A 156 1.03 6.10 -47.44
CA ALA A 156 1.04 6.22 -48.89
C ALA A 156 2.29 6.97 -49.38
N ALA A 157 2.70 8.03 -48.68
CA ALA A 157 3.92 8.77 -48.99
C ALA A 157 5.18 7.90 -48.90
N THR A 158 5.26 6.94 -47.96
CA THR A 158 6.41 6.01 -47.89
C THR A 158 6.50 5.05 -49.08
N PHE A 159 5.35 4.62 -49.64
CA PHE A 159 5.35 3.79 -50.86
C PHE A 159 5.77 4.60 -52.09
N GLU A 160 5.28 5.84 -52.20
CA GLU A 160 5.64 6.75 -53.29
C GLU A 160 7.12 7.16 -53.25
N ASP A 161 7.70 7.29 -52.05
CA ASP A 161 9.12 7.56 -51.87
C ASP A 161 9.99 6.34 -52.22
N ALA A 162 9.55 5.14 -51.85
CA ALA A 162 10.22 3.89 -52.18
C ALA A 162 10.20 3.58 -53.69
N ASP A 163 9.13 3.93 -54.40
CA ASP A 163 9.03 3.78 -55.87
C ASP A 163 9.95 4.76 -56.62
N ARG A 164 10.37 5.84 -55.96
CA ARG A 164 11.25 6.88 -56.53
C ARG A 164 12.75 6.58 -56.41
N LEU A 165 13.13 5.44 -55.79
CA LEU A 165 14.52 4.98 -55.78
C LEU A 165 14.91 4.45 -57.17
N ASP A 166 15.50 5.34 -57.97
CA ASP A 166 16.17 4.99 -59.23
C ASP A 166 17.25 3.90 -59.00
N PRO A 167 17.38 2.90 -59.90
CA PRO A 167 18.35 1.80 -59.79
C PRO A 167 19.83 2.19 -60.04
N ASP A 168 20.20 3.48 -60.02
CA ASP A 168 21.52 3.95 -60.43
C ASP A 168 22.56 4.09 -59.30
N GLU A 169 22.25 3.70 -58.04
CA GLU A 169 23.25 3.66 -56.94
C GLU A 169 23.87 2.27 -56.67
N THR A 170 23.77 1.34 -57.62
CA THR A 170 24.69 0.18 -57.67
C THR A 170 25.86 0.44 -58.61
N GLU A 171 26.65 1.50 -58.36
CA GLU A 171 28.03 1.53 -58.86
C GLU A 171 28.93 0.69 -57.93
N GLU A 172 29.57 -0.30 -58.57
CA GLU A 172 30.52 -1.25 -58.00
C GLU A 172 31.65 -0.57 -57.20
N PRO A 173 32.18 -1.24 -56.14
CA PRO A 173 33.47 -0.86 -55.59
C PRO A 173 34.57 -1.19 -56.59
N ALA A 174 35.12 -0.17 -57.25
CA ALA A 174 36.35 -0.28 -58.02
C ALA A 174 37.59 -0.18 -57.10
N GLU A 175 38.36 -1.27 -57.07
CA GLU A 175 39.76 -1.48 -56.62
C GLU A 175 40.17 -1.13 -55.17
#